data_AF-B8IRG8-F1
#
_entry.id   AF-B8IRG8-F1
#
_cell.length_a   1.000
_cell.length_b   1.000
_cell.length_c   1.000
_cell.angle_alpha   90.00
_cell.angle_beta   90.00
_cell.angle_gamma   90.00
#
_symmetry.space_group_name_H-M   'P 1'
#
loop_
_entity.id
_entity.type
_entity.pdbx_description
1 polymer ?
#
loop_
_entity_poly.entity_id
_entity_poly.type
_entity_poly.pdbx_seq_one_letter_code
_entity_poly.pdbx_strand_id
1 'polypeptide(L)'
;MAENSKIEWCHHTFNPWVGCTRISPACDHCYAEAWAKRTGQPHLWTGERRRTSASNWQQPLKWDRAAAAAGERHRVFCASLADFFDNQVPSRWRDDAWHLINQTPHLDWMLLTKRPQNIAKMLPGPAIGAPAWGEGWPNVWLGTTIEDRARLRNLEALRAVPARVRFLSCEPLLEDLGQVDLTGIHLVIVGGESGPGARPMHPDWARSLRDQCQTAGVAFHFKQHGHYAEVSPEDHHRDYIRAANGKGPWPFDRVVDRDGTVLPGDSMCIGTRVYMRPMGKKAAGRLLDGRTWDQMPEKRHVG
;
A
#
# COMPACT_ATOMS: atom_id res chain seq x y z
N MET A 1 -5.45 15.99 -0.11
CA MET A 1 -3.97 16.08 -0.11
C MET A 1 -3.57 16.63 1.24
N ALA A 2 -2.47 16.15 1.81
CA ALA A 2 -2.04 16.56 3.14
C ALA A 2 -0.52 16.69 3.17
N GLU A 3 -0.05 17.84 3.64
CA GLU A 3 1.35 18.14 3.96
C GLU A 3 1.86 17.26 5.11
N ASN A 4 0.96 16.74 5.94
CA ASN A 4 1.21 15.66 6.90
C ASN A 4 0.29 14.49 6.54
N SER A 5 0.77 13.58 5.70
CA SER A 5 -0.05 12.44 5.30
C SER A 5 -0.38 11.58 6.52
N LYS A 6 -1.62 11.08 6.60
CA LYS A 6 -2.02 10.04 7.58
C LYS A 6 -1.57 8.64 7.15
N ILE A 7 -0.55 8.59 6.30
CA ILE A 7 0.06 7.41 5.71
C ILE A 7 1.45 7.35 6.31
N GLU A 8 1.60 6.52 7.33
CA GLU A 8 2.75 6.58 8.25
C GLU A 8 4.12 6.33 7.60
N TRP A 9 4.17 5.80 6.38
CA TRP A 9 5.44 5.57 5.67
C TRP A 9 5.86 6.73 4.76
N CYS A 10 5.06 7.79 4.60
CA CYS A 10 5.41 8.95 3.77
C CYS A 10 5.10 10.27 4.47
N HIS A 11 5.85 11.32 4.11
CA HIS A 11 5.60 12.67 4.63
C HIS A 11 4.41 13.29 3.89
N HIS A 12 4.38 13.12 2.57
CA HIS A 12 3.36 13.69 1.71
C HIS A 12 2.71 12.64 0.81
N THR A 13 1.51 12.94 0.34
CA THR A 13 0.85 12.17 -0.69
C THR A 13 0.56 13.08 -1.86
N PHE A 14 0.88 12.64 -3.08
CA PHE A 14 0.63 13.35 -4.32
C PHE A 14 -0.25 12.53 -5.26
N ASN A 15 -1.15 13.18 -5.99
CA ASN A 15 -1.99 12.58 -7.02
C ASN A 15 -1.95 13.50 -8.24
N PRO A 16 -1.30 13.12 -9.35
CA PRO A 16 -1.29 13.90 -10.59
C PRO A 16 -2.67 13.87 -11.28
N TRP A 17 -3.40 12.79 -11.10
CA TRP A 17 -4.78 12.58 -11.51
C TRP A 17 -5.52 11.72 -10.48
N VAL A 18 -6.82 11.56 -10.70
CA VAL A 18 -7.73 10.74 -9.90
C VAL A 18 -8.44 9.77 -10.82
N GLY A 19 -8.52 8.51 -10.39
CA GLY A 19 -9.12 7.41 -11.14
C GLY A 19 -8.09 6.38 -11.59
N CYS A 20 -8.52 5.13 -11.66
CA CYS A 20 -7.73 4.03 -12.21
C CYS A 20 -8.64 2.89 -12.70
N THR A 21 -8.13 2.01 -13.57
CA THR A 21 -8.86 0.79 -13.96
C THR A 21 -8.69 -0.32 -12.93
N ARG A 22 -9.79 -1.00 -12.58
CA ARG A 22 -9.79 -2.23 -11.76
C ARG A 22 -9.18 -3.41 -12.52
N ILE A 23 -8.19 -4.09 -11.92
CA ILE A 23 -7.48 -5.23 -12.55
C ILE A 23 -7.16 -6.39 -11.59
N SER A 24 -7.61 -6.32 -10.34
CA SER A 24 -7.25 -7.30 -9.32
C SER A 24 -8.31 -7.45 -8.24
N PRO A 25 -8.33 -8.59 -7.51
CA PRO A 25 -9.17 -8.78 -6.33
C PRO A 25 -8.95 -7.72 -5.23
N ALA A 26 -7.75 -7.14 -5.13
CA ALA A 26 -7.47 -6.01 -4.23
C ALA A 26 -8.31 -4.75 -4.53
N CYS A 27 -8.96 -4.68 -5.70
CA CYS A 27 -9.82 -3.55 -6.06
C CYS A 27 -11.28 -3.72 -5.60
N ASP A 28 -11.68 -4.92 -5.14
CA ASP A 28 -13.09 -5.25 -4.86
C ASP A 28 -13.72 -4.35 -3.78
N HIS A 29 -12.91 -3.92 -2.81
CA HIS A 29 -13.29 -3.00 -1.74
C HIS A 29 -12.38 -1.77 -1.71
N CYS A 30 -12.00 -1.26 -2.89
CA CYS A 30 -11.09 -0.12 -3.03
C CYS A 30 -11.64 1.14 -2.34
N TYR A 31 -10.91 1.64 -1.33
CA TYR A 31 -11.31 2.86 -0.62
C TYR A 31 -11.39 4.09 -1.53
N ALA A 32 -10.57 4.15 -2.58
CA ALA A 32 -10.52 5.27 -3.51
C ALA A 32 -11.77 5.28 -4.42
N GLU A 33 -12.23 4.10 -4.85
CA GLU A 33 -13.51 3.96 -5.56
C GLU A 33 -14.70 4.29 -4.65
N ALA A 34 -14.68 3.83 -3.39
CA ALA A 34 -15.72 4.17 -2.41
C ALA A 34 -15.78 5.68 -2.12
N TRP A 35 -14.61 6.33 -2.02
CA TRP A 35 -14.52 7.78 -1.94
C TRP A 35 -15.14 8.45 -3.17
N ALA A 36 -14.77 8.00 -4.38
CA ALA A 36 -15.27 8.55 -5.63
C ALA A 36 -16.80 8.46 -5.73
N LYS A 37 -17.38 7.30 -5.38
CA LYS A 37 -18.84 7.09 -5.27
C LYS A 37 -19.48 8.10 -4.31
N ARG A 38 -18.95 8.23 -3.10
CA ARG A 38 -19.47 9.15 -2.07
C ARG A 38 -19.36 10.62 -2.48
N THR A 39 -18.38 10.98 -3.30
CA THR A 39 -18.20 12.35 -3.82
C THR A 39 -18.85 12.58 -5.19
N GLY A 40 -19.76 11.71 -5.62
CA GLY A 40 -20.50 11.87 -6.88
C GLY A 40 -19.66 11.71 -8.16
N GLN A 41 -18.52 11.03 -8.09
CA GLN A 41 -17.58 10.84 -9.19
C GLN A 41 -17.24 9.35 -9.48
N PRO A 42 -18.21 8.41 -9.44
CA PRO A 42 -17.91 6.99 -9.66
C PRO A 42 -17.31 6.69 -11.05
N HIS A 43 -17.60 7.55 -12.04
CA HIS A 43 -17.11 7.42 -13.41
C HIS A 43 -15.57 7.42 -13.51
N LEU A 44 -14.84 7.95 -12.53
CA LEU A 44 -13.37 7.97 -12.54
C LEU A 44 -12.73 6.56 -12.46
N TRP A 45 -13.49 5.55 -12.06
CA TRP A 45 -13.04 4.14 -12.01
C TRP A 45 -13.49 3.29 -13.21
N THR A 46 -14.36 3.83 -14.07
CA THR A 46 -14.92 3.14 -15.24
C THR A 46 -14.77 3.91 -16.55
N GLY A 47 -14.31 5.17 -16.51
CA GLY A 47 -14.19 6.07 -17.65
C GLY A 47 -12.96 6.96 -17.54
N GLU A 48 -13.06 8.20 -18.04
CA GLU A 48 -11.91 9.11 -18.10
C GLU A 48 -11.40 9.52 -16.72
N ARG A 49 -10.07 9.66 -16.61
CA ARG A 49 -9.42 10.12 -15.39
C ARG A 49 -9.55 11.63 -15.31
N ARG A 50 -9.52 12.15 -14.08
CA ARG A 50 -9.54 13.60 -13.86
C ARG A 50 -8.17 14.08 -13.42
N ARG A 51 -7.59 15.02 -14.15
CA ARG A 51 -6.36 15.71 -13.72
C ARG A 51 -6.63 16.55 -12.48
N THR A 52 -5.66 16.58 -11.56
CA THR A 52 -5.77 17.44 -10.37
C THR A 52 -5.45 18.90 -10.69
N SER A 53 -5.89 19.82 -9.82
CA SER A 53 -5.79 21.28 -10.03
C SER A 53 -4.34 21.78 -10.13
N ALA A 54 -4.12 22.89 -10.82
CA ALA A 54 -2.79 23.53 -10.88
C ALA A 54 -2.19 23.79 -9.49
N SER A 55 -3.02 24.19 -8.51
CA SER A 55 -2.59 24.39 -7.12
C SER A 55 -2.07 23.10 -6.46
N ASN A 56 -2.58 21.93 -6.83
CA ASN A 56 -2.06 20.65 -6.37
C ASN A 56 -0.66 20.38 -6.94
N TRP A 57 -0.45 20.67 -8.23
CA TRP A 57 0.83 20.49 -8.91
C TRP A 57 1.94 21.42 -8.38
N GLN A 58 1.59 22.51 -7.71
CA GLN A 58 2.55 23.40 -7.05
C GLN A 58 3.01 22.92 -5.65
N GLN A 59 2.33 21.94 -5.05
CA GLN A 59 2.66 21.49 -3.69
C GLN A 59 4.03 20.81 -3.60
N PRO A 60 4.41 19.89 -4.51
CA PRO A 60 5.73 19.24 -4.42
C PRO A 60 6.89 20.22 -4.49
N LEU A 61 6.79 21.30 -5.28
CA LEU A 61 7.82 22.34 -5.32
C LEU A 61 7.98 23.08 -3.98
N LYS A 62 6.89 23.22 -3.20
CA LYS A 62 6.95 23.79 -1.85
C LYS A 62 7.59 22.82 -0.86
N TRP A 63 7.18 21.56 -0.91
CA TRP A 63 7.72 20.49 -0.07
C TRP A 63 9.21 20.28 -0.31
N ASP A 64 9.64 20.29 -1.57
CA ASP A 64 11.04 20.15 -1.95
C ASP A 64 11.91 21.28 -1.36
N ARG A 65 11.45 22.54 -1.46
CA ARG A 65 12.12 23.68 -0.82
C ARG A 65 12.19 23.54 0.70
N ALA A 66 11.14 23.02 1.33
CA ALA A 66 11.13 22.79 2.78
C ALA A 66 12.11 21.67 3.18
N ALA A 67 12.11 20.55 2.45
CA ALA A 67 13.05 19.44 2.66
C ALA A 67 14.50 19.90 2.46
N ALA A 68 14.76 20.68 1.41
CA ALA A 68 16.07 21.27 1.14
C ALA A 68 16.52 22.19 2.28
N ALA A 69 15.65 23.09 2.76
CA ALA A 69 15.96 23.99 3.87
C ALA A 69 16.22 23.25 5.19
N ALA A 70 15.56 22.11 5.41
CA ALA A 70 15.78 21.26 6.57
C ALA A 70 17.02 20.35 6.45
N GLY A 71 17.64 20.24 5.27
CA GLY A 71 18.72 19.27 5.02
C GLY A 71 18.23 17.82 5.02
N GLU A 72 16.95 17.60 4.72
CA GLU A 72 16.27 16.31 4.77
C GLU A 72 15.87 15.81 3.38
N ARG A 73 15.41 14.54 3.32
CA ARG A 73 14.69 14.00 2.17
C ARG A 73 13.29 13.60 2.60
N HIS A 74 12.27 14.09 1.91
CA HIS A 74 10.87 13.80 2.25
C HIS A 74 10.26 12.80 1.26
N ARG A 75 9.79 11.67 1.78
CA ARG A 75 9.05 10.67 0.99
C ARG A 75 7.67 11.16 0.55
N VAL A 76 7.35 11.01 -0.74
CA VAL A 76 6.06 11.35 -1.37
C VAL A 76 5.41 10.09 -1.94
N PHE A 77 4.27 9.69 -1.42
CA PHE A 77 3.50 8.57 -1.98
C PHE A 77 2.68 9.02 -3.20
N CYS A 78 2.91 8.36 -4.34
CA CYS A 78 2.23 8.64 -5.61
C CYS A 78 1.76 7.30 -6.24
N ALA A 79 0.46 7.00 -6.32
CA ALA A 79 -0.69 7.85 -6.02
C ALA A 79 -1.70 7.12 -5.12
N SER A 80 -2.32 7.85 -4.19
CA SER A 80 -3.31 7.28 -3.27
C SER A 80 -4.72 7.18 -3.88
N LEU A 81 -4.99 7.84 -5.00
CA LEU A 81 -6.29 7.86 -5.68
C LEU A 81 -6.13 7.57 -7.18
N ALA A 82 -5.00 6.98 -7.56
CA ALA A 82 -4.66 6.70 -8.94
C ALA A 82 -3.64 5.55 -9.03
N ASP A 83 -3.41 5.06 -10.24
CA ASP A 83 -2.28 4.20 -10.57
C ASP A 83 -1.39 4.98 -11.56
N PHE A 84 -0.10 5.18 -11.21
CA PHE A 84 0.81 6.03 -11.99
C PHE A 84 1.07 5.48 -13.40
N PHE A 85 1.01 4.16 -13.54
CA PHE A 85 1.29 3.41 -14.78
C PHE A 85 0.00 2.86 -15.42
N ASP A 86 -1.13 3.52 -15.18
CA ASP A 86 -2.39 3.22 -15.85
C ASP A 86 -2.36 3.60 -17.34
N ASN A 87 -2.85 2.71 -18.20
CA ASN A 87 -2.87 2.87 -19.65
C ASN A 87 -3.84 3.94 -20.13
N GLN A 88 -4.90 4.25 -19.38
CA GLN A 88 -5.93 5.19 -19.87
C GLN A 88 -5.65 6.65 -19.47
N VAL A 89 -4.48 6.92 -18.88
CA VAL A 89 -4.06 8.29 -18.57
C VAL A 89 -3.39 8.89 -19.81
N PRO A 90 -3.76 10.10 -20.25
CA PRO A 90 -3.06 10.78 -21.34
C PRO A 90 -1.56 10.88 -21.04
N SER A 91 -0.71 10.43 -21.98
CA SER A 91 0.76 10.37 -21.79
C SER A 91 1.34 11.70 -21.31
N ARG A 92 0.89 12.82 -21.89
CA ARG A 92 1.31 14.17 -21.52
C ARG A 92 1.17 14.48 -20.03
N TRP A 93 0.17 13.92 -19.34
CA TRP A 93 0.02 14.13 -17.89
C TRP A 93 1.10 13.41 -17.09
N ARG A 94 1.55 12.25 -17.57
CA ARG A 94 2.68 11.54 -17.00
C ARG A 94 3.99 12.26 -17.31
N ASP A 95 4.15 12.80 -18.51
CA ASP A 95 5.32 13.60 -18.89
C ASP A 95 5.46 14.80 -17.95
N ASP A 96 4.37 15.55 -17.71
CA ASP A 96 4.37 16.65 -16.74
C ASP A 96 4.73 16.18 -15.33
N ALA A 97 4.27 14.99 -14.91
CA ALA A 97 4.62 14.41 -13.62
C ALA A 97 6.10 14.07 -13.52
N TRP A 98 6.69 13.52 -14.59
CA TRP A 98 8.13 13.25 -14.66
C TRP A 98 8.96 14.53 -14.58
N HIS A 99 8.54 15.62 -15.22
CA HIS A 99 9.19 16.92 -15.07
C HIS A 99 9.16 17.41 -13.62
N LEU A 100 8.01 17.30 -12.95
CA LEU A 100 7.87 17.68 -11.55
C LEU A 100 8.76 16.82 -10.63
N ILE A 101 8.83 15.52 -10.88
CA ILE A 101 9.72 14.59 -10.15
C ILE A 101 11.19 15.01 -10.33
N ASN A 102 11.61 15.31 -11.56
CA ASN A 102 12.97 15.75 -11.84
C ASN A 102 13.31 17.10 -11.18
N GLN A 103 12.33 17.99 -11.07
CA GLN A 103 12.47 19.31 -10.43
C GLN A 103 12.43 19.25 -8.89
N THR A 104 12.23 18.09 -8.29
CA THR A 104 12.10 17.93 -6.83
C THR A 104 13.11 16.90 -6.29
N PRO A 105 14.42 17.19 -6.38
CA PRO A 105 15.47 16.23 -6.05
C PRO A 105 15.55 15.90 -4.55
N HIS A 106 14.97 16.72 -3.67
CA HIS A 106 14.91 16.48 -2.22
C HIS A 106 13.70 15.62 -1.80
N LEU A 107 12.84 15.24 -2.75
CA LEU A 107 11.70 14.37 -2.50
C LEU A 107 11.96 12.94 -2.99
N ASP A 108 11.74 11.94 -2.14
CA ASP A 108 11.78 10.53 -2.53
C ASP A 108 10.39 10.09 -3.00
N TRP A 109 10.21 9.95 -4.32
CA TRP A 109 8.94 9.61 -4.95
C TRP A 109 8.66 8.12 -4.92
N MET A 110 7.72 7.69 -4.08
CA MET A 110 7.25 6.31 -4.01
C MET A 110 6.15 6.08 -5.04
N LEU A 111 6.51 5.62 -6.24
CA LEU A 111 5.60 5.33 -7.33
C LEU A 111 5.07 3.89 -7.22
N LEU A 112 3.77 3.72 -6.98
CA LEU A 112 3.14 2.42 -6.83
C LEU A 112 2.19 2.09 -8.00
N THR A 113 2.23 0.83 -8.46
CA THR A 113 1.30 0.33 -9.49
C THR A 113 0.91 -1.13 -9.31
N LYS A 114 -0.23 -1.52 -9.88
CA LYS A 114 -0.62 -2.93 -10.05
C LYS A 114 -0.21 -3.49 -11.43
N ARG A 115 0.48 -2.70 -12.26
CA ARG A 115 0.89 -3.01 -13.63
C ARG A 115 2.39 -2.78 -13.85
N PRO A 116 3.28 -3.45 -13.10
CA PRO A 116 4.72 -3.19 -13.25
C PRO A 116 5.25 -3.47 -14.66
N GLN A 117 4.55 -4.29 -15.45
CA GLN A 117 4.85 -4.57 -16.85
C GLN A 117 4.80 -3.31 -17.74
N ASN A 118 4.10 -2.27 -17.29
CA ASN A 118 4.01 -1.00 -18.01
C ASN A 118 5.19 -0.06 -17.72
N ILE A 119 5.92 -0.26 -16.61
CA ILE A 119 6.91 0.71 -16.12
C ILE A 119 7.92 1.01 -17.22
N ALA A 120 8.60 -0.01 -17.77
CA ALA A 120 9.64 0.15 -18.78
C ALA A 120 9.20 0.96 -20.01
N LYS A 121 7.93 0.84 -20.41
CA LYS A 121 7.36 1.52 -21.57
C LYS A 121 6.95 2.97 -21.30
N MET A 122 6.92 3.36 -20.03
CA MET A 122 6.37 4.63 -19.55
C MET A 122 7.39 5.45 -18.73
N LEU A 123 8.66 5.04 -18.76
CA LEU A 123 9.77 5.79 -18.17
C LEU A 123 10.01 7.11 -18.91
N PRO A 124 10.52 8.13 -18.21
CA PRO A 124 10.91 9.39 -18.85
C PRO A 124 12.18 9.20 -19.68
N GLY A 125 12.43 10.14 -20.58
CA GLY A 125 13.70 10.21 -21.29
C GLY A 125 13.82 11.45 -22.16
N PRO A 126 14.90 11.53 -22.97
CA PRO A 126 15.20 12.72 -23.77
C PRO A 126 14.07 13.12 -24.73
N ALA A 127 13.23 12.18 -25.17
CA ALA A 127 12.09 12.43 -26.04
C ALA A 127 11.05 13.40 -25.44
N ILE A 128 10.99 13.49 -24.12
CA ILE A 128 10.12 14.43 -23.40
C ILE A 128 10.91 15.57 -22.76
N GLY A 129 12.20 15.73 -23.05
CA GLY A 129 13.06 16.74 -22.43
C GLY A 129 13.54 16.39 -21.02
N ALA A 130 13.38 15.13 -20.58
CA ALA A 130 13.85 14.65 -19.28
C ALA A 130 15.21 13.95 -19.39
N PRO A 131 16.01 13.89 -18.32
CA PRO A 131 17.22 13.07 -18.28
C PRO A 131 16.93 11.60 -18.64
N ALA A 132 17.91 10.92 -19.25
CA ALA A 132 17.79 9.48 -19.47
C ALA A 132 17.57 8.74 -18.13
N TRP A 133 16.79 7.66 -18.17
CA TRP A 133 16.53 6.87 -16.96
C TRP A 133 17.80 6.25 -16.38
N GLY A 134 18.68 5.72 -17.24
CA GLY A 134 19.94 5.08 -16.84
C GLY A 134 19.72 3.96 -15.82
N GLU A 135 20.45 4.02 -14.71
CA GLU A 135 20.35 3.08 -13.58
C GLU A 135 19.15 3.38 -12.64
N GLY A 136 18.26 4.28 -13.04
CA GLY A 136 17.14 4.78 -12.26
C GLY A 136 17.43 6.12 -11.59
N TRP A 137 16.43 7.00 -11.60
CA TRP A 137 16.57 8.32 -11.00
C TRP A 137 16.74 8.24 -9.48
N PRO A 138 17.67 9.02 -8.89
CA PRO A 138 18.05 8.88 -7.47
C PRO A 138 16.90 9.15 -6.49
N ASN A 139 15.94 9.95 -6.92
CA ASN A 139 14.80 10.38 -6.12
C ASN A 139 13.50 9.62 -6.46
N VAL A 140 13.59 8.49 -7.18
CA VAL A 140 12.43 7.67 -7.57
C VAL A 140 12.54 6.25 -7.02
N TRP A 141 11.50 5.84 -6.29
CA TRP A 141 11.30 4.49 -5.80
C TRP A 141 10.18 3.84 -6.62
N LEU A 142 10.44 2.67 -7.18
CA LEU A 142 9.45 1.93 -7.95
C LEU A 142 8.86 0.80 -7.11
N GLY A 143 7.54 0.69 -7.09
CA GLY A 143 6.88 -0.37 -6.33
C GLY A 143 5.69 -0.97 -7.03
N THR A 144 5.36 -2.19 -6.61
CA THR A 144 4.18 -2.90 -7.09
C THR A 144 3.33 -3.48 -5.98
N THR A 145 2.02 -3.57 -6.20
CA THR A 145 1.14 -4.32 -5.28
C THR A 145 1.31 -5.81 -5.49
N ILE A 146 1.45 -6.56 -4.39
CA ILE A 146 1.39 -8.02 -4.34
C ILE A 146 0.36 -8.43 -3.29
N GLU A 147 -0.91 -8.48 -3.70
CA GLU A 147 -2.03 -8.82 -2.80
C GLU A 147 -2.23 -10.33 -2.61
N ASP A 148 -1.77 -11.16 -3.55
CA ASP A 148 -1.94 -12.62 -3.58
C ASP A 148 -0.76 -13.30 -4.31
N ARG A 149 -0.66 -14.63 -4.23
CA ARG A 149 0.40 -15.44 -4.87
C ARG A 149 0.38 -15.32 -6.39
N ALA A 150 -0.80 -15.17 -7.01
CA ALA A 150 -0.88 -14.99 -8.45
C ALA A 150 -0.19 -13.70 -8.90
N ARG A 151 -0.07 -12.68 -8.03
CA ARG A 151 0.67 -11.44 -8.29
C ARG A 151 2.16 -11.53 -8.00
N LEU A 152 2.69 -12.61 -7.40
CA LEU A 152 4.15 -12.79 -7.27
C LEU A 152 4.87 -12.71 -8.62
N ARG A 153 4.19 -13.07 -9.72
CA ARG A 153 4.68 -12.88 -11.11
C ARG A 153 5.08 -11.44 -11.45
N ASN A 154 4.58 -10.46 -10.70
CA ASN A 154 4.89 -9.04 -10.91
C ASN A 154 6.31 -8.66 -10.47
N LEU A 155 6.97 -9.50 -9.64
CA LEU A 155 8.33 -9.26 -9.16
C LEU A 155 9.34 -9.17 -10.29
N GLU A 156 9.23 -10.06 -11.29
CA GLU A 156 10.13 -10.09 -12.44
C GLU A 156 10.06 -8.78 -13.23
N ALA A 157 8.86 -8.29 -13.53
CA ALA A 157 8.66 -7.03 -14.24
C ALA A 157 9.19 -5.82 -13.44
N LEU A 158 9.06 -5.82 -12.11
CA LEU A 158 9.61 -4.76 -11.27
C LEU A 158 11.16 -4.79 -11.25
N ARG A 159 11.75 -5.99 -11.21
CA ARG A 159 13.21 -6.18 -11.20
C ARG A 159 13.87 -5.82 -12.53
N ALA A 160 13.18 -6.06 -13.63
CA ALA A 160 13.66 -5.77 -14.98
C ALA A 160 13.91 -4.27 -15.22
N VAL A 161 13.33 -3.39 -14.40
CA VAL A 161 13.55 -1.93 -14.50
C VAL A 161 14.62 -1.50 -13.49
N PRO A 162 15.68 -0.80 -13.93
CA PRO A 162 16.66 -0.20 -13.02
C PRO A 162 15.99 0.77 -12.04
N ALA A 163 16.27 0.64 -10.75
CA ALA A 163 15.70 1.49 -9.71
C ALA A 163 16.61 1.49 -8.50
N ARG A 164 16.75 2.64 -7.84
CA ARG A 164 17.48 2.74 -6.57
C ARG A 164 16.79 2.00 -5.44
N VAL A 165 15.47 2.12 -5.39
CA VAL A 165 14.64 1.43 -4.42
C VAL A 165 13.50 0.74 -5.14
N ARG A 166 13.35 -0.56 -4.86
CA ARG A 166 12.21 -1.38 -5.25
C ARG A 166 11.43 -1.77 -4.01
N PHE A 167 10.12 -1.55 -4.02
CA PHE A 167 9.27 -1.89 -2.87
C PHE A 167 8.03 -2.69 -3.25
N LEU A 168 7.58 -3.54 -2.34
CA LEU A 168 6.33 -4.27 -2.44
C LEU A 168 5.30 -3.63 -1.53
N SER A 169 4.11 -3.38 -2.06
CA SER A 169 2.94 -3.04 -1.25
C SER A 169 2.03 -4.27 -1.21
N CYS A 170 2.16 -5.07 -0.16
CA CYS A 170 1.28 -6.19 0.12
C CYS A 170 -0.02 -5.68 0.78
N GLU A 171 -0.79 -4.88 0.04
CA GLU A 171 -1.95 -4.15 0.56
C GLU A 171 -3.12 -4.02 -0.45
N PRO A 172 -4.33 -4.45 -0.08
CA PRO A 172 -4.59 -5.37 1.03
C PRO A 172 -3.88 -6.71 0.80
N LEU A 173 -3.33 -7.32 1.86
CA LEU A 173 -2.84 -8.70 1.80
C LEU A 173 -4.03 -9.65 1.91
N LEU A 174 -4.26 -10.47 0.87
CA LEU A 174 -5.47 -11.29 0.72
C LEU A 174 -5.25 -12.78 0.97
N GLU A 175 -4.01 -13.24 1.01
CA GLU A 175 -3.66 -14.62 1.35
C GLU A 175 -2.22 -14.74 1.86
N ASP A 176 -1.84 -15.92 2.37
CA ASP A 176 -0.44 -16.27 2.64
C ASP A 176 0.33 -16.36 1.31
N LEU A 177 1.32 -15.50 1.13
CA LEU A 177 2.17 -15.50 -0.07
C LEU A 177 3.13 -16.69 -0.11
N GLY A 178 3.30 -17.42 1.00
CA GLY A 178 4.32 -18.44 1.13
C GLY A 178 5.72 -17.84 1.07
N GLN A 179 6.66 -18.55 0.44
CA GLN A 179 8.02 -18.05 0.24
C GLN A 179 8.05 -17.01 -0.89
N VAL A 180 8.53 -15.82 -0.57
CA VAL A 180 8.74 -14.73 -1.53
C VAL A 180 10.24 -14.61 -1.79
N ASP A 181 10.64 -14.67 -3.05
CA ASP A 181 12.00 -14.27 -3.43
C ASP A 181 12.11 -12.75 -3.30
N LEU A 182 12.88 -12.29 -2.31
CA LEU A 182 13.09 -10.87 -2.01
C LEU A 182 14.36 -10.28 -2.65
N THR A 183 15.05 -11.03 -3.52
CA THR A 183 16.27 -10.55 -4.20
C THR A 183 16.02 -9.22 -4.92
N GLY A 184 16.85 -8.21 -4.66
CA GLY A 184 16.73 -6.87 -5.27
C GLY A 184 15.50 -6.06 -4.83
N ILE A 185 14.77 -6.51 -3.80
CA ILE A 185 13.71 -5.77 -3.11
C ILE A 185 14.30 -5.10 -1.87
N HIS A 186 13.88 -3.88 -1.59
CA HIS A 186 14.46 -3.04 -0.54
C HIS A 186 13.46 -2.75 0.60
N LEU A 187 12.16 -2.82 0.31
CA LEU A 187 11.10 -2.56 1.27
C LEU A 187 9.88 -3.43 0.98
N VAL A 188 9.29 -4.02 2.01
CA VAL A 188 7.97 -4.66 1.97
C VAL A 188 7.05 -3.95 2.95
N ILE A 189 5.92 -3.44 2.44
CA ILE A 189 4.86 -2.80 3.22
C ILE A 189 3.68 -3.75 3.29
N VAL A 190 3.21 -4.08 4.50
CA VAL A 190 2.09 -5.02 4.71
C VAL A 190 0.93 -4.35 5.44
N GLY A 191 -0.28 -4.59 4.96
CA GLY A 191 -1.47 -4.05 5.59
C GLY A 191 -2.77 -4.74 5.15
N GLY A 192 -3.69 -4.89 6.10
CA GLY A 192 -5.01 -5.45 5.84
C GLY A 192 -6.01 -4.48 5.22
N GLU A 193 -7.07 -5.03 4.65
CA GLU A 193 -8.14 -4.28 4.01
C GLU A 193 -8.95 -3.45 5.02
N SER A 194 -9.43 -2.28 4.60
CA SER A 194 -10.15 -1.34 5.47
C SER A 194 -11.45 -0.87 4.83
N GLY A 195 -12.43 -0.54 5.67
CA GLY A 195 -13.72 0.00 5.24
C GLY A 195 -14.84 -1.05 5.24
N PRO A 196 -16.03 -0.67 4.77
CA PRO A 196 -17.16 -1.59 4.65
C PRO A 196 -16.82 -2.78 3.76
N GLY A 197 -17.18 -3.99 4.18
CA GLY A 197 -16.91 -5.21 3.43
C GLY A 197 -15.46 -5.68 3.42
N ALA A 198 -14.59 -5.10 4.26
CA ALA A 198 -13.19 -5.52 4.35
C ALA A 198 -13.07 -7.03 4.64
N ARG A 199 -12.11 -7.66 3.96
CA ARG A 199 -11.70 -9.04 4.24
C ARG A 199 -10.67 -9.06 5.37
N PRO A 200 -10.77 -9.99 6.35
CA PRO A 200 -9.78 -10.12 7.40
C PRO A 200 -8.45 -10.63 6.82
N MET A 201 -7.34 -10.05 7.28
CA MET A 201 -6.00 -10.53 6.99
C MET A 201 -5.54 -11.39 8.16
N HIS A 202 -5.20 -12.66 7.93
CA HIS A 202 -4.66 -13.51 8.99
C HIS A 202 -3.32 -12.92 9.50
N PRO A 203 -3.12 -12.77 10.82
CA PRO A 203 -1.93 -12.11 11.36
C PRO A 203 -0.63 -12.85 11.00
N ASP A 204 -0.65 -14.18 10.91
CA ASP A 204 0.52 -14.96 10.47
C ASP A 204 0.99 -14.67 9.04
N TRP A 205 0.13 -14.14 8.17
CA TRP A 205 0.58 -13.74 6.83
C TRP A 205 1.55 -12.55 6.92
N ALA A 206 1.26 -11.60 7.80
CA ALA A 206 2.15 -10.47 8.08
C ALA A 206 3.42 -10.90 8.83
N ARG A 207 3.29 -11.83 9.80
CA ARG A 207 4.44 -12.42 10.52
C ARG A 207 5.38 -13.17 9.56
N SER A 208 4.84 -13.96 8.64
CA SER A 208 5.60 -14.68 7.61
C SER A 208 6.43 -13.71 6.75
N LEU A 209 5.82 -12.65 6.22
CA LEU A 209 6.54 -11.66 5.40
C LEU A 209 7.59 -10.89 6.19
N ARG A 210 7.30 -10.56 7.45
CA ARG A 210 8.26 -9.93 8.36
C ARG A 210 9.50 -10.80 8.56
N ASP A 211 9.31 -12.08 8.88
CA ASP A 211 10.42 -12.99 9.20
C ASP A 211 11.29 -13.24 7.95
N GLN A 212 10.67 -13.33 6.78
CA GLN A 212 11.38 -13.39 5.49
C GLN A 212 12.18 -12.11 5.21
N CYS A 213 11.61 -10.93 5.49
CA CYS A 213 12.31 -9.66 5.33
C CYS A 213 13.52 -9.55 6.28
N GLN A 214 13.35 -9.94 7.55
CA GLN A 214 14.44 -9.95 8.52
C GLN A 214 15.58 -10.89 8.09
N THR A 215 15.23 -12.08 7.59
CA THR A 215 16.21 -13.05 7.09
C THR A 215 16.96 -12.52 5.86
N ALA A 216 16.28 -11.81 4.97
CA ALA A 216 16.85 -11.25 3.74
C ALA A 216 17.54 -9.89 3.92
N GLY A 217 17.48 -9.28 5.11
CA GLY A 217 17.98 -7.92 5.33
C GLY A 217 17.17 -6.84 4.60
N VAL A 218 15.89 -7.11 4.31
CA VAL A 218 14.97 -6.19 3.63
C VAL A 218 14.16 -5.41 4.66
N ALA A 219 13.95 -4.11 4.43
CA ALA A 219 13.14 -3.30 5.33
C ALA A 219 11.68 -3.79 5.35
N PHE A 220 11.12 -3.96 6.54
CA PHE A 220 9.73 -4.35 6.75
C PHE A 220 8.92 -3.23 7.42
N HIS A 221 7.84 -2.80 6.77
CA HIS A 221 6.89 -1.84 7.31
C HIS A 221 5.51 -2.49 7.49
N PHE A 222 5.08 -2.68 8.74
CA PHE A 222 3.71 -3.08 9.02
C PHE A 222 2.82 -1.87 9.15
N LYS A 223 1.96 -1.65 8.16
CA LYS A 223 1.05 -0.52 8.17
C LYS A 223 -0.05 -0.69 9.21
N GLN A 224 -0.78 -1.80 9.17
CA GLN A 224 -1.96 -2.03 10.03
C GLN A 224 -2.60 -3.40 9.78
N HIS A 225 -3.47 -3.82 10.71
CA HIS A 225 -4.35 -5.00 10.51
C HIS A 225 -5.55 -4.75 9.59
N GLY A 226 -5.95 -3.49 9.38
CA GLY A 226 -7.11 -3.15 8.55
C GLY A 226 -8.38 -2.99 9.38
N HIS A 227 -9.51 -3.54 8.93
CA HIS A 227 -10.78 -3.44 9.68
C HIS A 227 -10.88 -4.43 10.85
N TYR A 228 -10.13 -5.53 10.78
CA TYR A 228 -10.15 -6.61 11.76
C TYR A 228 -8.86 -6.61 12.59
N ALA A 229 -8.92 -7.12 13.81
CA ALA A 229 -7.75 -7.46 14.62
C ALA A 229 -7.94 -8.81 15.30
N GLU A 230 -6.83 -9.49 15.56
CA GLU A 230 -6.80 -10.74 16.33
C GLU A 230 -7.27 -10.47 17.78
N VAL A 231 -8.12 -11.35 18.31
CA VAL A 231 -8.54 -11.34 19.71
C VAL A 231 -8.25 -12.70 20.35
N SER A 232 -7.90 -12.69 21.63
CA SER A 232 -7.62 -13.93 22.35
C SER A 232 -8.88 -14.81 22.48
N PRO A 233 -8.74 -16.15 22.53
CA PRO A 233 -9.86 -17.04 22.82
C PRO A 233 -10.57 -16.67 24.13
N GLU A 234 -9.83 -16.21 25.14
CA GLU A 234 -10.36 -15.77 26.43
C GLU A 234 -11.24 -14.52 26.28
N ASP A 235 -10.76 -13.52 25.53
CA ASP A 235 -11.53 -12.30 25.24
C ASP A 235 -12.79 -12.60 24.42
N HIS A 236 -12.64 -13.45 23.39
CA HIS A 236 -13.76 -13.90 22.57
C HIS A 236 -14.83 -14.59 23.42
N HIS A 237 -14.44 -15.60 24.20
CA HIS A 237 -15.35 -16.40 25.02
C HIS A 237 -16.04 -15.55 26.09
N ARG A 238 -15.29 -14.67 26.77
CA ARG A 238 -15.84 -13.73 27.75
C ARG A 238 -16.93 -12.87 27.13
N ASP A 239 -16.67 -12.28 25.97
CA ASP A 239 -17.61 -11.36 25.33
C ASP A 239 -18.84 -12.11 24.78
N TYR A 240 -18.66 -13.35 24.30
CA TYR A 240 -19.75 -14.23 23.89
C TYR A 240 -20.66 -14.62 25.06
N ILE A 241 -20.10 -15.03 26.21
CA ILE A 241 -20.86 -15.31 27.43
C ILE A 241 -21.62 -14.07 27.91
N ARG A 242 -20.99 -12.89 27.86
CA ARG A 242 -21.67 -11.64 28.24
C ARG A 242 -22.88 -11.38 27.36
N ALA A 243 -22.74 -11.50 26.03
CA ALA A 243 -23.84 -11.34 25.09
C ALA A 243 -24.96 -12.37 25.31
N ALA A 244 -24.62 -13.65 25.51
CA ALA A 244 -25.59 -14.72 25.80
C ALA A 244 -26.42 -14.47 27.07
N ASN A 245 -25.85 -13.79 28.06
CA ASN A 245 -26.53 -13.37 29.29
C ASN A 245 -27.24 -12.00 29.16
N GLY A 246 -27.42 -11.48 27.94
CA GLY A 246 -28.06 -10.18 27.69
C GLY A 246 -27.22 -8.97 28.10
N LYS A 247 -25.91 -9.15 28.38
CA LYS A 247 -25.00 -8.10 28.85
C LYS A 247 -24.10 -7.58 27.73
N GLY A 248 -24.71 -6.92 26.74
CA GLY A 248 -24.01 -6.28 25.62
C GLY A 248 -24.33 -6.92 24.26
N PRO A 249 -23.75 -6.38 23.18
CA PRO A 249 -23.97 -6.91 21.84
C PRO A 249 -23.20 -8.22 21.62
N TRP A 250 -23.72 -9.08 20.74
CA TRP A 250 -22.97 -10.22 20.23
C TRP A 250 -21.69 -9.75 19.52
N PRO A 251 -20.53 -10.36 19.80
CA PRO A 251 -19.32 -10.05 19.05
C PRO A 251 -19.47 -10.53 17.60
N PHE A 252 -19.23 -9.64 16.64
CA PHE A 252 -19.29 -9.96 15.20
C PHE A 252 -18.00 -10.64 14.71
N ASP A 253 -17.38 -11.44 15.56
CA ASP A 253 -16.10 -12.06 15.29
C ASP A 253 -16.23 -13.04 14.10
N ARG A 254 -15.08 -13.32 13.49
CA ARG A 254 -14.91 -14.34 12.47
C ARG A 254 -13.79 -15.27 12.89
N VAL A 255 -13.93 -16.54 12.59
CA VAL A 255 -12.81 -17.49 12.70
C VAL A 255 -12.12 -17.52 11.34
N VAL A 256 -10.85 -17.16 11.31
CA VAL A 256 -10.07 -17.06 10.07
C VAL A 256 -8.95 -18.07 10.12
N ASP A 257 -8.87 -18.92 9.11
CA ASP A 257 -7.79 -19.90 8.96
C ASP A 257 -6.65 -19.33 8.11
N ARG A 258 -5.48 -19.95 8.21
CA ARG A 258 -4.28 -19.49 7.51
C ARG A 258 -4.37 -19.64 5.98
N ASP A 259 -5.23 -20.52 5.48
CA ASP A 259 -5.51 -20.65 4.05
C ASP A 259 -6.44 -19.55 3.50
N GLY A 260 -6.97 -18.67 4.36
CA GLY A 260 -7.88 -17.58 4.00
C GLY A 260 -9.36 -17.92 4.17
N THR A 261 -9.69 -19.14 4.61
CA THR A 261 -11.06 -19.52 4.94
C THR A 261 -11.60 -18.65 6.07
N VAL A 262 -12.79 -18.07 5.87
CA VAL A 262 -13.48 -17.24 6.87
C VAL A 262 -14.78 -17.93 7.29
N LEU A 263 -14.88 -18.24 8.58
CA LEU A 263 -16.00 -18.94 9.20
C LEU A 263 -16.77 -18.03 10.16
N PRO A 264 -18.04 -18.36 10.48
CA PRO A 264 -18.78 -17.73 11.56
C PRO A 264 -18.03 -17.70 12.90
N GLY A 265 -18.25 -16.66 13.71
CA GLY A 265 -17.52 -16.44 14.96
C GLY A 265 -17.77 -17.48 16.05
N ASP A 266 -18.85 -18.26 15.95
CA ASP A 266 -19.19 -19.38 16.82
C ASP A 266 -18.57 -20.72 16.34
N SER A 267 -17.79 -20.69 15.26
CA SER A 267 -17.07 -21.86 14.78
C SER A 267 -15.92 -22.24 15.72
N MET A 268 -15.55 -23.53 15.70
CA MET A 268 -14.43 -24.03 16.47
C MET A 268 -13.08 -23.45 15.97
N CYS A 269 -12.39 -22.73 16.85
CA CYS A 269 -11.08 -22.15 16.62
C CYS A 269 -10.00 -23.14 17.08
N ILE A 270 -9.41 -23.85 16.13
CA ILE A 270 -8.41 -24.91 16.35
C ILE A 270 -7.29 -24.81 15.30
N GLY A 271 -6.12 -25.36 15.62
CA GLY A 271 -4.99 -25.39 14.70
C GLY A 271 -4.48 -24.00 14.38
N THR A 272 -4.48 -23.65 13.09
CA THR A 272 -4.04 -22.35 12.56
C THR A 272 -5.11 -21.28 12.58
N ARG A 273 -6.29 -21.55 13.14
CA ARG A 273 -7.40 -20.59 13.15
C ARG A 273 -7.21 -19.54 14.23
N VAL A 274 -7.65 -18.32 13.94
CA VAL A 274 -7.69 -17.21 14.89
C VAL A 274 -9.06 -16.54 14.91
N TYR A 275 -9.41 -15.93 16.05
CA TYR A 275 -10.57 -15.04 16.13
C TYR A 275 -10.19 -13.65 15.65
N MET A 276 -10.90 -13.16 14.64
CA MET A 276 -10.72 -11.83 14.07
C MET A 276 -11.96 -10.99 14.35
N ARG A 277 -11.80 -9.92 15.12
CA ARG A 277 -12.89 -9.02 15.50
C ARG A 277 -12.95 -7.79 14.58
N PRO A 278 -14.11 -7.43 14.03
CA PRO A 278 -14.27 -6.17 13.32
C PRO A 278 -14.27 -5.00 14.32
N MET A 279 -13.18 -4.24 14.36
CA MET A 279 -13.02 -3.09 15.27
C MET A 279 -12.87 -1.76 14.52
N GLY A 280 -12.69 -1.83 13.21
CA GLY A 280 -12.40 -0.67 12.37
C GLY A 280 -10.93 -0.25 12.41
N LYS A 281 -10.50 0.42 11.33
CA LYS A 281 -9.12 0.80 11.05
C LYS A 281 -8.36 1.38 12.26
N LYS A 282 -8.98 2.36 12.93
CA LYS A 282 -8.34 3.09 14.03
C LYS A 282 -8.08 2.20 15.24
N ALA A 283 -9.01 1.32 15.58
CA ALA A 283 -8.91 0.48 16.77
C ALA A 283 -8.06 -0.77 16.52
N ALA A 284 -8.13 -1.35 15.31
CA ALA A 284 -7.29 -2.49 14.92
C ALA A 284 -5.80 -2.12 14.91
N GLY A 285 -5.47 -0.87 14.56
CA GLY A 285 -4.15 -0.29 14.82
C GLY A 285 -3.01 -0.91 14.02
N ARG A 286 -1.78 -0.65 14.50
CA ARG A 286 -0.50 -0.91 13.80
C ARG A 286 0.44 -1.84 14.56
N LEU A 287 -0.02 -2.44 15.66
CA LEU A 287 0.83 -3.31 16.46
C LEU A 287 0.82 -4.71 15.87
N LEU A 288 1.99 -5.22 15.53
CA LEU A 288 2.19 -6.63 15.18
C LEU A 288 3.13 -7.21 16.24
N ASP A 289 2.61 -8.15 17.03
CA ASP A 289 3.28 -8.74 18.19
C ASP A 289 3.75 -7.68 19.20
N GLY A 290 2.82 -6.81 19.59
CA GLY A 290 2.99 -5.84 20.67
C GLY A 290 3.83 -4.60 20.34
N ARG A 291 4.35 -4.48 19.10
CA ARG A 291 5.16 -3.31 18.68
C ARG A 291 4.85 -2.84 17.26
N THR A 292 5.29 -1.63 16.93
CA THR A 292 5.25 -1.14 15.54
C THR A 292 6.46 -1.65 14.75
N TRP A 293 6.27 -1.75 13.44
CA TRP A 293 7.33 -2.12 12.51
C TRP A 293 7.39 -1.04 11.43
N ASP A 294 8.27 -0.07 11.61
CA ASP A 294 8.31 1.17 10.81
C ASP A 294 9.59 1.29 9.97
N GLN A 295 10.21 0.17 9.62
CA GLN A 295 11.50 0.17 8.92
C GLN A 295 11.39 0.79 7.52
N MET A 296 12.50 1.36 7.07
CA MET A 296 12.69 1.95 5.74
C MET A 296 14.05 1.52 5.19
N PRO A 297 14.24 1.49 3.86
CA PRO A 297 15.56 1.25 3.27
C PRO A 297 16.59 2.23 3.82
N GLU A 298 17.78 1.75 4.16
CA GLU A 298 18.88 2.60 4.61
C GLU A 298 19.34 3.56 3.50
N LYS A 299 19.85 4.74 3.90
CA LYS A 299 20.38 5.76 2.96
C LYS A 299 21.47 5.20 2.02
N ARG A 300 22.15 4.11 2.39
CA ARG A 300 23.17 3.43 1.56
C ARG A 300 22.61 2.85 0.26
N HIS A 301 21.31 2.52 0.21
CA HIS A 301 20.67 2.04 -1.02
C HIS A 301 20.29 3.18 -2.00
N VAL A 302 20.46 4.44 -1.58
CA VAL A 302 20.07 5.65 -2.33
C VAL A 302 21.30 6.44 -2.83
N GLY A 303 22.52 5.98 -2.49
CA GLY A 303 23.81 6.60 -2.82
C GLY A 303 24.33 6.24 -4.19
#